data_AF-A0A963Y5G0-F1
#
_entry.id   AF-A0A963Y5G0-F1
#
_cell.length_a   1.000
_cell.length_b   1.000
_cell.length_c   1.000
_cell.angle_alpha   90.00
_cell.angle_beta   90.00
_cell.angle_gamma   90.00
#
_symmetry.space_group_name_H-M   'P 1'
#
loop_
_entity.id
_entity.type
_entity.pdbx_description
1 polymer ?
#
loop_
_entity_poly.entity_id
_entity_poly.type
_entity_poly.pdbx_seq_one_letter_code
_entity_poly.pdbx_strand_id
1 'polypeptide(L)'
;MAAATLFDMNDKRSADKQKALDSALAQIERQFGKGSIMKLGADNPVAEIEATSTGSLGLDIALGIGGLPKGRIVEIYGPESSGKTTLTLHVVAEEQKKGGVCA
;
A
#
# COMPACT_ATOMS: atom_id res chain seq x y z
N MET A 1 -15.61 -19.64 -45.78
CA MET A 1 -16.35 -19.93 -44.53
C MET A 1 -15.43 -20.60 -43.49
N ALA A 2 -14.29 -19.99 -43.13
CA ALA A 2 -13.35 -20.55 -42.13
C ALA A 2 -12.76 -19.49 -41.17
N ALA A 3 -13.10 -18.21 -41.35
CA ALA A 3 -12.60 -17.12 -40.51
C ALA A 3 -13.50 -16.83 -39.28
N ALA A 4 -14.76 -17.29 -39.29
CA ALA A 4 -15.74 -16.99 -38.24
C ALA A 4 -15.56 -17.79 -36.95
N THR A 5 -14.78 -18.87 -36.95
CA THR A 5 -14.65 -19.79 -35.79
C THR A 5 -13.51 -19.43 -34.84
N LEU A 6 -12.45 -18.75 -35.31
CA LEU A 6 -11.28 -18.41 -34.50
C LEU A 6 -11.51 -17.20 -33.58
N PHE A 7 -12.24 -16.18 -34.06
CA PHE A 7 -12.57 -15.01 -33.23
C PHE A 7 -13.54 -15.38 -32.09
N ASP A 8 -14.58 -16.17 -32.39
CA ASP A 8 -15.62 -16.55 -31.43
C ASP A 8 -15.11 -17.47 -30.30
N MET A 9 -14.08 -18.28 -30.57
CA MET A 9 -13.43 -19.12 -29.55
C MET A 9 -12.55 -18.31 -28.58
N ASN A 10 -11.94 -17.23 -29.05
CA ASN A 10 -11.06 -16.40 -28.22
C ASN A 10 -11.88 -15.54 -27.24
N ASP A 11 -13.02 -15.02 -27.70
CA ASP A 11 -13.96 -14.25 -26.88
C ASP A 11 -14.62 -15.11 -25.80
N LYS A 12 -15.06 -16.33 -26.13
CA LYS A 12 -15.56 -17.30 -25.14
C LYS A 12 -14.51 -17.64 -24.08
N ARG A 13 -13.27 -17.90 -24.50
CA ARG A 13 -12.17 -18.21 -23.56
C ARG A 13 -11.83 -17.03 -22.64
N SER A 14 -11.95 -15.80 -23.14
CA SER A 14 -11.78 -14.59 -22.34
C SER A 14 -12.91 -14.43 -21.30
N ALA A 15 -14.16 -14.65 -21.72
CA ALA A 15 -15.32 -14.60 -20.85
C ALA A 15 -15.28 -15.65 -19.72
N ASP A 16 -14.91 -16.89 -20.04
CA ASP A 16 -14.78 -17.96 -19.05
C ASP A 16 -13.67 -17.66 -18.03
N LYS A 17 -12.54 -17.09 -18.47
CA LYS A 17 -11.47 -16.64 -17.57
C LYS A 17 -11.94 -15.52 -16.65
N GLN A 18 -12.68 -14.54 -17.17
CA GLN A 18 -13.21 -13.44 -16.37
C GLN A 18 -14.18 -13.94 -15.30
N LYS A 19 -15.08 -14.86 -15.67
CA LYS A 19 -16.04 -15.48 -14.73
C LYS A 19 -15.34 -16.29 -13.63
N ALA A 20 -14.30 -17.06 -13.99
CA ALA A 20 -13.51 -17.80 -13.01
C ALA A 20 -12.75 -16.85 -12.06
N LEU A 21 -12.20 -15.76 -12.58
CA LEU A 21 -11.53 -14.73 -11.81
C LEU A 21 -12.49 -14.07 -10.82
N ASP A 22 -13.67 -13.64 -11.26
CA ASP A 22 -14.66 -12.98 -10.41
C ASP A 22 -15.17 -13.91 -9.30
N SER A 23 -15.36 -15.20 -9.61
CA SER A 23 -15.72 -16.22 -8.60
C SER A 23 -14.62 -16.43 -7.57
N ALA A 24 -13.35 -16.46 -7.99
CA ALA A 24 -12.23 -16.63 -7.07
C ALA A 24 -12.08 -15.39 -6.15
N LEU A 25 -12.21 -14.18 -6.70
CA LEU A 25 -12.20 -12.94 -5.94
C LEU A 25 -13.31 -12.92 -4.88
N ALA A 26 -14.54 -13.30 -5.24
CA ALA A 26 -15.66 -13.38 -4.31
C ALA A 26 -15.45 -14.42 -3.20
N GLN A 27 -14.79 -15.55 -3.49
CA GLN A 27 -14.44 -16.55 -2.49
C GLN A 27 -13.42 -16.02 -1.48
N ILE A 28 -12.40 -15.29 -1.95
CA ILE A 28 -11.38 -14.68 -1.10
C ILE A 28 -12.03 -13.65 -0.15
N GLU A 29 -12.88 -12.76 -0.67
CA GLU A 29 -13.58 -11.77 0.17
C GLU A 29 -14.51 -12.41 1.22
N ARG A 30 -15.20 -13.51 0.87
CA ARG A 30 -16.07 -14.20 1.83
C ARG A 30 -15.28 -14.88 2.96
N GLN A 31 -14.09 -15.40 2.66
CA GLN A 31 -13.26 -16.11 3.63
C GLN A 31 -12.45 -15.17 4.52
N PHE A 32 -11.92 -14.07 3.96
CA PHE A 32 -10.94 -13.20 4.63
C PHE A 32 -11.48 -11.78 4.91
N GLY A 33 -12.71 -11.47 4.50
CA GLY A 33 -13.36 -10.18 4.69
C GLY A 33 -13.23 -9.26 3.48
N LYS A 34 -14.08 -8.21 3.45
CA LYS A 34 -14.04 -7.17 2.41
C LYS A 34 -12.68 -6.48 2.39
N GLY A 35 -12.13 -6.26 1.19
CA GLY A 35 -10.81 -5.60 1.03
C GLY A 35 -9.60 -6.52 1.22
N SER A 36 -9.81 -7.83 1.42
CA SER A 36 -8.73 -8.83 1.45
C SER A 36 -8.03 -9.02 0.10
N ILE A 37 -8.70 -8.65 -1.01
CA ILE A 37 -8.11 -8.56 -2.34
C ILE A 37 -8.78 -7.41 -3.11
N MET A 38 -7.98 -6.63 -3.83
CA MET A 38 -8.46 -5.51 -4.64
C MET A 38 -7.58 -5.31 -5.86
N LYS A 39 -8.15 -4.76 -6.94
CA LYS A 39 -7.36 -4.33 -8.09
C LYS A 39 -6.63 -3.04 -7.73
N LEU A 40 -5.31 -3.04 -7.92
CA LEU A 40 -4.48 -1.85 -7.72
C LEU A 40 -4.94 -0.74 -8.70
N GLY A 41 -5.40 0.40 -8.16
CA GLY A 41 -5.85 1.55 -8.95
C GLY A 41 -7.29 1.50 -9.47
N ALA A 42 -8.09 0.49 -9.09
CA ALA A 42 -9.52 0.49 -9.37
C ALA A 42 -10.27 1.31 -8.31
N ASP A 43 -10.93 2.39 -8.75
CA ASP A 43 -11.94 3.24 -8.07
C ASP A 43 -11.70 3.77 -6.65
N ASN A 44 -10.58 3.43 -6.00
CA ASN A 44 -10.12 4.09 -4.79
C ASN A 44 -8.83 4.86 -5.11
N PRO A 45 -8.74 6.18 -4.81
CA PRO A 45 -7.45 6.84 -4.76
C PRO A 45 -6.55 6.01 -3.86
N VAL A 46 -5.29 5.83 -4.27
CA VAL A 46 -4.25 5.20 -3.46
C VAL A 46 -4.45 5.72 -2.04
N ALA A 47 -4.79 4.83 -1.09
CA ALA A 47 -5.13 5.23 0.27
C ALA A 47 -4.04 6.20 0.73
N GLU A 48 -4.44 7.44 1.07
CA GLU A 48 -3.49 8.46 1.52
C GLU A 48 -2.67 7.82 2.64
N ILE A 49 -1.38 7.63 2.38
CA ILE A 49 -0.51 6.96 3.34
C ILE A 49 -0.29 7.98 4.44
N GLU A 50 -0.95 7.77 5.57
CA GLU A 50 -0.75 8.60 6.75
C GLU A 50 0.72 8.57 7.15
N ALA A 51 1.28 9.74 7.47
CA ALA A 51 2.70 9.90 7.80
C ALA A 51 2.92 10.63 9.13
N THR A 52 3.99 10.25 9.81
CA THR A 52 4.51 10.91 11.01
C THR A 52 5.78 11.67 10.66
N SER A 53 5.84 12.96 10.99
CA SER A 53 7.02 13.79 10.73
C SER A 53 8.25 13.19 11.40
N THR A 54 9.40 13.30 10.73
CA THR A 54 10.69 12.90 11.27
C THR A 54 11.27 13.90 12.28
N GLY A 55 10.63 15.06 12.44
CA GLY A 55 11.18 16.21 13.16
C GLY A 55 12.21 17.00 12.35
N SER A 56 12.51 16.57 11.12
CA SER A 56 13.37 17.26 10.16
C SER A 56 12.59 17.62 8.91
N LEU A 57 12.30 18.91 8.72
CA LEU A 57 11.55 19.40 7.55
C LEU A 57 12.18 18.96 6.22
N GLY A 58 13.51 19.00 6.12
CA GLY A 58 14.22 18.59 4.90
C GLY A 58 14.03 17.11 4.57
N LEU A 59 14.01 16.25 5.60
CA LEU A 59 13.81 14.82 5.40
C LEU A 59 12.35 14.50 5.07
N ASP A 60 11.39 15.17 5.71
CA ASP A 60 9.95 15.01 5.43
C ASP A 60 9.61 15.38 3.99
N ILE A 61 10.22 16.45 3.47
CA ILE A 61 10.12 16.85 2.06
C ILE A 61 10.76 15.79 1.16
N ALA A 62 11.96 15.32 1.49
CA ALA A 62 12.66 14.32 0.69
C ALA A 62 11.91 12.99 0.59
N LEU A 63 11.16 12.62 1.63
CA LEU A 63 10.29 11.43 1.63
C LEU A 63 9.02 11.60 0.78
N GLY A 64 8.67 12.83 0.39
CA GLY A 64 7.57 13.15 -0.53
C GLY A 64 6.15 13.02 0.05
N ILE A 65 6.00 12.26 1.14
CA ILE A 65 4.72 12.06 1.85
C ILE A 65 4.65 12.85 3.17
N GLY A 66 5.66 13.67 3.48
CA GLY A 66 5.68 14.50 4.69
C GLY A 66 6.12 13.78 5.98
N GLY A 67 6.78 12.62 5.85
CA GLY A 67 7.32 11.88 7.01
C GLY A 67 7.43 10.38 6.79
N LEU A 68 7.56 9.63 7.88
CA LEU A 68 7.59 8.18 7.87
C LEU A 68 6.17 7.60 7.70
N PRO A 69 5.97 6.61 6.81
CA PRO A 69 4.65 6.02 6.56
C PRO A 69 4.16 5.18 7.74
N LYS A 70 2.94 5.44 8.21
CA LYS A 70 2.29 4.62 9.24
C LYS A 70 1.87 3.25 8.69
N GLY A 71 1.86 2.24 9.58
CA GLY A 71 1.52 0.86 9.22
C GLY A 71 2.57 0.17 8.33
N ARG A 72 3.79 0.71 8.26
CA ARG A 72 4.91 0.14 7.49
C ARG A 72 6.14 0.02 8.37
N ILE A 73 6.99 -0.94 8.03
CA ILE A 73 8.32 -1.09 8.66
C ILE A 73 9.28 -0.13 7.94
N VAL A 74 10.02 0.66 8.71
CA VAL A 74 11.04 1.58 8.22
C VAL A 74 12.38 1.20 8.82
N GLU A 75 13.42 1.12 7.99
CA GLU A 75 14.79 0.86 8.42
C GLU A 75 15.62 2.15 8.34
N ILE A 76 16.34 2.46 9.42
CA ILE A 76 17.29 3.59 9.49
C ILE A 76 18.65 3.03 9.85
N TYR A 77 19.58 3.05 8.92
CA TYR A 77 20.94 2.52 9.08
C TYR A 77 22.01 3.60 8.90
N GLY A 78 23.23 3.33 9.37
CA GLY A 78 24.35 4.26 9.29
C GLY A 78 25.41 4.03 10.37
N PRO A 79 26.55 4.72 10.28
CA PRO A 79 27.66 4.60 11.25
C PRO A 79 27.25 4.89 12.69
N GLU A 80 28.06 4.46 13.65
CA GLU A 80 27.90 4.88 15.05
C GLU A 80 27.92 6.41 15.16
N SER A 81 27.13 6.96 16.10
CA SER A 81 26.98 8.41 16.29
C SER A 81 26.42 9.20 15.10
N SER A 82 25.90 8.55 14.05
CA SER A 82 25.29 9.22 12.89
C SER A 82 23.89 9.82 13.15
N GLY A 83 23.39 9.73 14.39
CA GLY A 83 22.08 10.28 14.77
C GLY A 83 20.87 9.35 14.56
N LYS A 84 21.04 8.05 14.28
CA LYS A 84 19.92 7.10 14.10
C LYS A 84 18.93 7.11 15.27
N THR A 85 19.44 6.92 16.49
CA THR A 85 18.64 6.93 17.72
C THR A 85 18.04 8.31 17.99
N THR A 86 18.78 9.37 17.68
CA THR A 86 18.27 10.74 17.81
C THR A 86 17.07 10.96 16.89
N LEU A 87 17.19 10.56 15.61
CA LEU A 87 16.12 10.68 14.63
C LEU A 87 14.87 9.88 15.04
N THR A 88 15.02 8.64 15.51
CA THR A 88 13.87 7.86 16.00
C THR A 88 13.20 8.50 17.21
N LEU A 89 13.96 9.07 18.15
CA LEU A 89 13.39 9.79 19.29
C LEU A 89 12.66 11.08 18.86
N HIS A 90 13.12 11.77 17.81
CA HIS A 90 12.39 12.89 17.22
C HIS A 90 11.06 12.45 16.57
N VAL A 91 11.05 11.34 15.83
CA VAL A 91 9.82 10.75 15.29
C VAL A 91 8.83 10.42 16.41
N VAL A 92 9.31 9.80 17.50
CA VAL A 92 8.50 9.50 18.69
C VAL A 92 7.92 10.78 19.29
N ALA A 93 8.73 11.83 19.44
CA ALA A 93 8.26 13.11 19.96
C ALA A 93 7.20 13.76 19.05
N GLU A 94 7.36 13.69 17.72
CA GLU A 94 6.38 14.21 16.76
C GLU A 94 5.04 13.45 16.82
N GLU A 95 5.07 12.13 17.02
CA GLU A 95 3.83 11.35 17.18
C GLU A 95 3.16 11.63 18.54
N GLN A 96 3.95 11.72 19.61
CA GLN A 96 3.45 12.06 20.95
C GLN A 96 2.83 13.46 21.00
N LYS A 97 3.38 14.45 20.28
CA LYS A 97 2.79 15.80 20.16
C LYS A 97 1.39 15.77 19.55
N LYS A 98 1.11 14.80 18.67
CA LYS A 98 -0.22 14.59 18.07
C LYS A 98 -1.17 13.80 19.00
N GLY A 99 -0.72 13.44 20.20
CA GLY A 99 -1.48 12.60 21.14
C GLY A 99 -1.35 11.10 20.88
N GLY A 100 -0.47 10.69 19.97
CA GLY A 100 -0.19 9.26 19.72
C GLY A 100 0.63 8.62 20.84
N VAL A 101 0.52 7.30 20.97
CA VAL A 101 1.29 6.52 21.95
C VAL A 101 2.42 5.78 21.22
N CYS A 102 3.64 5.96 21.72
CA CYS A 102 4.81 5.19 21.30
C CYS A 102 5.25 4.32 22.48
N ALA A 103 5.36 3.01 22.25
CA ALA A 103 5.68 2.00 23.27
C ALA A 103 6.79 1.08 22.79
#